data_AF-A0A1Q5Q1W7-F1
#
_entry.id   AF-A0A1Q5Q1W7-F1
#
_cell.length_a   1.000
_cell.length_b   1.000
_cell.length_c   1.000
_cell.angle_alpha   90.00
_cell.angle_beta   90.00
_cell.angle_gamma   90.00
#
_symmetry.space_group_name_H-M   'P 1'
#
loop_
_entity.id
_entity.type
_entity.pdbx_description
1 polymer ?
#
loop_
_entity_poly.entity_id
_entity_poly.type
_entity_poly.pdbx_seq_one_letter_code
_entity_poly.pdbx_strand_id
1 'polypeptide(L)' 'MFNPFSVDAHLAKAEANLATVIATLENSYPEQWVGSDALAYRDNVTDTIAAARSLTSRIGYLRARVAS' A
#
# COMPACT_ATOMS: atom_id res chain seq x y z
N MET A 1 -22.18 -0.83 -12.99
CA MET A 1 -22.78 -1.60 -11.87
C MET A 1 -21.64 -2.35 -11.18
N PHE A 2 -21.48 -2.22 -9.86
CA PHE A 2 -20.46 -2.94 -9.08
C PHE A 2 -20.88 -4.40 -8.92
N ASN A 3 -20.04 -5.36 -9.33
CA ASN A 3 -20.27 -6.79 -9.06
C ASN A 3 -19.43 -7.19 -7.83
N PRO A 4 -20.03 -7.34 -6.63
CA PRO A 4 -19.31 -7.67 -5.41
C PRO A 4 -18.71 -9.08 -5.39
N PHE A 5 -18.93 -9.89 -6.43
CA PHE A 5 -18.41 -11.25 -6.56
C PHE A 5 -17.31 -11.39 -7.62
N SER A 6 -16.94 -10.31 -8.32
CA SER A 6 -15.86 -10.39 -9.30
C SER A 6 -14.50 -10.29 -8.62
N VAL A 7 -13.58 -11.18 -9.00
CA VAL A 7 -12.20 -11.16 -8.49
C VAL A 7 -11.55 -9.81 -8.77
N ASP A 8 -11.78 -9.21 -9.94
CA ASP A 8 -11.25 -7.87 -10.28
C ASP A 8 -11.73 -6.78 -9.32
N ALA A 9 -13.00 -6.79 -8.87
CA ALA A 9 -13.50 -5.80 -7.93
C ALA A 9 -12.79 -5.88 -6.56
N HIS A 10 -12.50 -7.09 -6.08
CA HIS A 10 -11.73 -7.29 -4.85
C HIS A 10 -10.26 -6.87 -5.00
N LEU A 11 -9.63 -7.16 -6.15
CA LEU A 11 -8.27 -6.74 -6.45
C LEU A 11 -8.15 -5.22 -6.54
N ALA A 12 -9.09 -4.55 -7.22
CA ALA A 12 -9.14 -3.09 -7.28
C ALA A 12 -9.33 -2.45 -5.89
N LYS A 13 -10.17 -3.06 -5.03
CA LYS A 13 -10.34 -2.60 -3.64
C LYS A 13 -9.06 -2.77 -2.82
N ALA A 14 -8.33 -3.87 -3.02
CA ALA A 14 -7.05 -4.09 -2.35
C ALA A 14 -5.99 -3.04 -2.75
N GLU A 15 -5.88 -2.70 -4.05
CA GLU A 15 -5.01 -1.61 -4.53
C GLU A 15 -5.37 -0.27 -3.90
N ALA A 16 -6.65 0.08 -3.84
CA ALA A 16 -7.11 1.33 -3.23
C ALA A 16 -6.80 1.40 -1.72
N ASN A 17 -6.94 0.28 -1.01
CA ASN A 17 -6.59 0.20 0.40
C ASN A 17 -5.08 0.35 0.62
N LEU A 18 -4.24 -0.28 -0.21
CA LEU A 18 -2.78 -0.12 -0.14
C LEU A 18 -2.33 1.32 -0.42
N ALA A 19 -2.94 1.98 -1.40
CA ALA A 19 -2.68 3.39 -1.68
C ALA A 19 -3.01 4.29 -0.48
N THR A 20 -4.10 3.99 0.24
CA THR A 20 -4.47 4.71 1.47
C THR A 20 -3.44 4.50 2.57
N VAL A 21 -2.98 3.26 2.78
CA VAL A 21 -1.94 2.95 3.79
C VAL A 21 -0.65 3.70 3.49
N ILE A 22 -0.19 3.71 2.24
CA ILE A 22 1.01 4.46 1.82
C ILE A 22 0.84 5.94 2.11
N ALA A 23 -0.28 6.54 1.71
CA ALA A 23 -0.54 7.96 1.96
C ALA A 23 -0.57 8.30 3.45
N THR A 24 -1.15 7.43 4.29
CA THR A 24 -1.12 7.62 5.75
C THR A 24 0.31 7.57 6.30
N LEU A 25 1.11 6.60 5.85
CA LEU A 25 2.49 6.45 6.27
C LEU A 25 3.37 7.63 5.84
N GLU A 26 3.23 8.10 4.60
CA GLU A 26 3.94 9.28 4.07
C GLU A 26 3.60 10.56 4.85
N ASN A 27 2.36 10.70 5.31
CA ASN A 27 1.93 11.85 6.13
C ASN A 27 2.22 11.70 7.63
N SER A 28 2.59 10.50 8.10
CA SER A 28 2.77 10.22 9.53
C SER A 28 4.11 10.68 10.11
N TYR A 29 4.99 11.26 9.28
CA TYR A 29 6.30 11.76 9.71
C TYR A 29 6.30 13.28 9.90
N PRO A 30 6.19 13.79 11.13
CA PRO A 30 6.45 15.20 11.39
C PRO A 30 7.97 15.46 11.41
N GLU A 31 8.43 16.46 10.64
CA GLU A 31 9.85 16.82 10.48
C GLU A 31 10.63 17.07 11.79
N GLN A 32 9.90 17.35 12.87
CA GLN A 32 10.43 17.66 14.19
C GLN A 32 10.77 16.43 15.06
N TRP A 33 10.54 15.20 14.59
CA TRP A 33 10.92 13.99 15.34
C TRP A 33 12.42 13.71 15.23
N VAL A 34 13.10 13.74 16.38
CA VAL A 34 14.55 13.52 16.51
C VAL A 34 14.84 12.39 17.51
N GLY A 35 16.02 11.77 17.40
CA GLY A 35 16.46 10.68 18.28
C GLY A 35 16.43 9.29 17.64
N SER A 36 16.93 8.29 18.37
CA SER A 36 17.01 6.89 17.90
C SER A 36 15.65 6.29 17.54
N ASP A 37 14.62 6.60 18.33
CA ASP A 37 13.28 6.04 18.16
C ASP A 37 12.61 6.60 16.90
N ALA A 38 12.84 7.88 16.61
CA ALA A 38 12.37 8.52 15.38
C ALA A 38 13.03 7.92 14.13
N LEU A 39 14.33 7.65 14.18
CA LEU A 39 15.05 6.98 13.08
C LEU A 39 14.54 5.55 12.87
N ALA A 40 14.39 4.77 13.94
CA ALA A 40 13.86 3.40 13.86
C ALA A 40 12.42 3.38 13.30
N TYR A 41 11.58 4.31 13.71
CA TYR A 41 10.23 4.46 13.15
C TYR A 41 10.26 4.81 11.66
N ARG A 42 11.13 5.74 11.25
CA ARG A 42 11.30 6.11 9.82
C ARG A 42 11.71 4.92 8.96
N ASP A 43 12.65 4.13 9.44
CA ASP A 43 13.13 2.96 8.70
C ASP A 43 12.00 1.92 8.58
N ASN A 44 11.24 1.67 9.67
CA ASN A 44 10.04 0.83 9.64
C ASN A 44 8.96 1.33 8.65
N VAL A 45 8.71 2.65 8.61
CA VAL A 45 7.78 3.27 7.65
C VAL A 45 8.26 3.06 6.23
N THR A 46 9.56 3.26 5.98
CA THR A 46 10.18 3.09 4.66
C THR A 46 10.03 1.65 4.16
N ASP A 47 10.37 0.66 5.01
CA ASP A 47 10.23 -0.76 4.70
C ASP A 47 8.77 -1.16 4.45
N THR A 48 7.85 -0.61 5.25
CA THR A 48 6.41 -0.88 5.09
C THR A 48 5.87 -0.31 3.78
N ILE A 49 6.27 0.91 3.39
CA ILE A 49 5.91 1.50 2.09
C ILE A 49 6.46 0.64 0.94
N ALA A 50 7.72 0.18 1.04
CA ALA A 50 8.32 -0.69 0.03
C ALA A 50 7.55 -2.02 -0.12
N ALA A 51 7.17 -2.65 1.00
CA ALA A 51 6.35 -3.86 1.01
C ALA A 51 4.96 -3.62 0.40
N ALA A 52 4.29 -2.51 0.76
CA ALA A 52 2.98 -2.15 0.20
C ALA A 52 3.05 -1.95 -1.33
N ARG A 53 4.09 -1.27 -1.83
CA ARG A 53 4.31 -1.10 -3.29
C ARG A 53 4.55 -2.44 -4.00
N SER A 54 5.29 -3.36 -3.37
CA SER A 54 5.48 -4.73 -3.90
C SER A 54 4.15 -5.48 -4.02
N LEU A 55 3.28 -5.38 -3.01
CA LEU A 55 1.95 -5.99 -3.04
C LEU A 55 1.07 -5.39 -4.15
N THR A 56 1.09 -4.06 -4.33
CA THR A 56 0.38 -3.40 -5.44
C THR A 56 0.83 -3.95 -6.80
N SER A 57 2.13 -4.13 -7.02
CA SER A 57 2.64 -4.73 -8.26
C SER A 57 2.13 -6.15 -8.49
N ARG A 58 2.09 -6.98 -7.44
CA ARG A 58 1.54 -8.35 -7.51
C ARG A 58 0.05 -8.35 -7.81
N ILE A 59 -0.72 -7.42 -7.25
CA ILE A 59 -2.15 -7.28 -7.55
C ILE A 59 -2.34 -6.87 -9.02
N GLY A 60 -1.55 -5.92 -9.53
CA GLY A 60 -1.58 -5.54 -10.94
C GLY A 60 -1.34 -6.72 -11.89
N TYR A 61 -0.39 -7.61 -11.56
CA TYR A 61 -0.18 -8.86 -12.30
C TYR A 61 -1.42 -9.78 -12.26
N LEU A 62 -2.05 -9.95 -11.10
CA LEU A 62 -3.27 -10.76 -10.97
C LEU A 62 -4.43 -10.18 -11.78
N ARG A 63 -4.61 -8.86 -11.80
CA ARG A 63 -5.64 -8.18 -12.59
C ARG A 63 -5.44 -8.41 -14.09
N ALA A 64 -4.19 -8.34 -14.57
CA ALA A 64 -3.86 -8.64 -15.95
C ALA A 64 -4.22 -10.10 -16.32
N ARG A 65 -4.05 -11.05 -15.40
CA ARG A 65 -4.44 -12.46 -15.61
C ARG A 65 -5.94 -12.73 -15.54
N VAL A 66 -6.69 -11.95 -14.75
CA VAL A 66 -8.15 -12.07 -14.69
C VAL A 66 -8.81 -11.51 -15.95
N ALA A 67 -8.16 -10.54 -16.61
CA ALA A 67 -8.64 -9.93 -17.85
C ALA A 67 -8.36 -10.76 -19.12
N SER A 68 -7.48 -11.77 -19.06
CA SER A 68 -7.12 -12.68 -20.17
C SER A 68 -7.99 -13.92 -20.19
#